data_AF-A0A7C0YQ61-F1
#
_entry.id   AF-A0A7C0YQ61-F1
#
_cell.length_a   1.000
_cell.length_b   1.000
_cell.length_c   1.000
_cell.angle_alpha   90.00
_cell.angle_beta   90.00
_cell.angle_gamma   90.00
#
_symmetry.space_group_name_H-M   'P 1'
#
loop_
_entity.id
_entity.type
_entity.pdbx_description
1 polymer ?
#
loop_
_entity_poly.entity_id
_entity_poly.type
_entity_poly.pdbx_seq_one_letter_code
_entity_poly.pdbx_strand_id
1 'polypeptide(L)'
;TLESERYLSMIVFPIIIAMVILAEPIIHILLSNRYYPAIPVLQILPLFILLEVLARPYQSQLQGMNMPEITRNRVFIMMIVNVLLNLVLIPKDIKSVGVKLAGLGSEGAAIATVISYFIGLIYIRLIAWKKTGIKGNYRILLHAAAAAIMGYILWNIENVVRIARWYELLGVAALGIGLYFAILFVMREFKKEDFELFMDTLNVKKMLGYIKDEMKGK
;
A
#
# COMPACT_ATOMS: atom_id res chain seq x y z
N THR A 1 -10.32 -14.20 5.04
CA THR A 1 -9.96 -13.39 3.85
C THR A 1 -10.58 -12.00 3.89
N LEU A 2 -11.91 -11.84 3.85
CA LEU A 2 -12.56 -10.51 3.71
C LEU A 2 -12.32 -9.56 4.90
N GLU A 3 -12.36 -10.07 6.14
CA GLU A 3 -12.03 -9.25 7.33
C GLU A 3 -10.55 -8.89 7.38
N SER A 4 -9.66 -9.84 7.08
CA SER A 4 -8.22 -9.56 6.96
C SER A 4 -7.94 -8.48 5.90
N GLU A 5 -8.60 -8.56 4.74
CA GLU A 5 -8.50 -7.57 3.68
C GLU A 5 -9.00 -6.19 4.12
N ARG A 6 -10.11 -6.14 4.89
CA ARG A 6 -10.65 -4.91 5.49
C ARG A 6 -9.65 -4.27 6.44
N TYR A 7 -9.17 -4.98 7.47
CA TYR A 7 -8.26 -4.40 8.46
C TYR A 7 -6.92 -3.98 7.85
N LEU A 8 -6.38 -4.79 6.94
CA LEU A 8 -5.14 -4.46 6.25
C LEU A 8 -5.29 -3.20 5.38
N SER A 9 -6.37 -3.08 4.63
CA SER A 9 -6.61 -1.87 3.83
C SER A 9 -6.87 -0.64 4.72
N MET A 10 -7.60 -0.79 5.83
CA MET A 10 -7.84 0.30 6.78
C MET A 10 -6.54 0.91 7.33
N ILE A 11 -5.51 0.09 7.56
CA ILE A 11 -4.22 0.58 8.07
C ILE A 11 -3.33 1.13 6.95
N VAL A 12 -3.24 0.43 5.82
CA VAL A 12 -2.20 0.74 4.83
C VAL A 12 -2.56 1.93 3.95
N PHE A 13 -3.85 2.15 3.66
CA PHE A 13 -4.30 3.27 2.85
C PHE A 13 -3.85 4.66 3.38
N PRO A 14 -4.07 5.04 4.64
CA PRO A 14 -3.65 6.35 5.13
C PRO A 14 -2.14 6.52 5.12
N ILE A 15 -1.38 5.47 5.45
CA ILE A 15 0.09 5.50 5.47
C ILE A 15 0.64 5.78 4.07
N ILE A 16 0.17 5.04 3.07
CA ILE A 16 0.66 5.17 1.70
C ILE A 16 0.25 6.52 1.11
N ILE A 17 -1.01 6.94 1.28
CA ILE A 17 -1.43 8.24 0.74
C ILE A 17 -0.71 9.40 1.45
N ALA A 18 -0.49 9.34 2.77
CA ALA A 18 0.32 10.34 3.45
C ALA A 18 1.76 10.39 2.90
N MET A 19 2.38 9.24 2.63
CA MET A 19 3.72 9.17 2.03
C MET A 19 3.76 9.78 0.62
N VAL A 20 2.73 9.55 -0.19
CA VAL A 20 2.63 10.09 -1.56
C VAL A 20 2.44 11.60 -1.54
N ILE A 21 1.51 12.10 -0.71
CA ILE A 21 1.23 13.54 -0.62
C ILE A 21 2.44 14.27 -0.02
N LEU A 22 2.98 13.76 1.09
CA LEU A 22 4.10 14.38 1.79
C LEU A 22 5.47 14.02 1.19
N ALA A 23 5.54 13.55 -0.06
CA ALA A 23 6.78 13.07 -0.68
C ALA A 23 7.86 14.17 -0.74
N GLU A 24 7.50 15.40 -1.08
CA GLU A 24 8.43 16.53 -1.13
C GLU A 24 9.06 16.83 0.25
N PRO A 25 8.29 17.09 1.32
CA PRO A 25 8.87 17.36 2.64
C PRO A 25 9.62 16.14 3.20
N ILE A 26 9.19 14.91 2.89
CA ILE A 26 9.94 13.70 3.25
C ILE A 26 11.34 13.72 2.62
N ILE A 27 11.44 13.96 1.32
CA ILE A 27 12.75 14.03 0.62
C ILE A 27 13.58 15.20 1.14
N HIS A 28 12.98 16.38 1.32
CA HIS A 28 13.65 17.57 1.84
C HIS A 28 14.32 17.29 3.19
N ILE A 29 13.56 16.77 4.14
CA ILE A 29 13.99 16.59 5.53
C ILE A 29 14.97 15.42 5.68
N LEU A 30 14.73 14.30 4.99
CA LEU A 30 15.52 13.08 5.19
C LEU A 30 16.77 13.03 4.30
N LEU A 31 16.72 13.59 3.09
CA LEU A 31 17.75 13.40 2.06
C LEU A 31 18.37 14.70 1.54
N SER A 32 17.73 15.86 1.76
CA SER A 32 18.03 17.17 1.16
C SER A 32 17.52 17.41 -0.26
N ASN A 33 17.52 18.69 -0.67
CA ASN A 33 17.06 19.18 -1.98
C ASN A 33 17.73 18.52 -3.18
N ARG A 34 18.94 17.99 -3.02
CA ARG A 34 19.66 17.31 -4.11
C ARG A 34 18.89 16.10 -4.66
N TYR A 35 18.01 15.51 -3.86
CA TYR A 35 17.24 14.31 -4.21
C TYR A 35 15.81 14.62 -4.68
N TYR A 36 15.46 15.88 -4.94
CA TYR A 36 14.16 16.25 -5.49
C TYR A 36 13.78 15.51 -6.78
N PRO A 37 14.72 15.17 -7.69
CA PRO A 37 14.40 14.31 -8.83
C PRO A 37 13.82 12.93 -8.47
N ALA A 38 13.94 12.47 -7.22
CA ALA A 38 13.35 11.22 -6.72
C ALA A 38 11.92 11.37 -6.18
N ILE A 39 11.37 12.59 -6.09
CA ILE A 39 10.00 12.83 -5.60
C ILE A 39 8.96 12.02 -6.39
N PRO A 40 8.97 12.00 -7.74
CA PRO A 40 8.01 11.18 -8.51
C PRO A 40 8.10 9.69 -8.19
N VAL A 41 9.31 9.19 -7.94
CA VAL A 41 9.53 7.78 -7.56
C VAL A 41 8.88 7.49 -6.20
N LEU A 42 9.04 8.39 -5.22
CA LEU A 42 8.42 8.26 -3.90
C LEU A 42 6.88 8.44 -3.94
N GLN A 43 6.36 9.17 -4.92
CA GLN A 43 4.91 9.30 -5.14
C GLN A 43 4.30 8.05 -5.80
N ILE A 44 5.04 7.38 -6.68
CA ILE A 44 4.51 6.25 -7.46
C ILE A 44 4.74 4.93 -6.75
N LEU A 45 5.99 4.66 -6.34
CA LEU A 45 6.40 3.34 -5.91
C LEU A 45 5.58 2.81 -4.73
N PRO A 46 5.32 3.57 -3.64
CA PRO A 46 4.58 3.05 -2.48
C PRO A 46 3.18 2.49 -2.80
N LEU A 47 2.57 2.90 -3.93
CA LEU A 47 1.28 2.36 -4.37
C LEU A 47 1.32 0.83 -4.60
N PHE A 48 2.48 0.24 -4.92
CA PHE A 48 2.59 -1.21 -5.06
C PHE A 48 2.27 -1.93 -3.74
N ILE A 49 2.56 -1.30 -2.58
CA ILE A 49 2.31 -1.88 -1.26
C ILE A 49 0.81 -2.05 -1.03
N LEU A 50 -0.02 -1.09 -1.46
CA LEU A 50 -1.48 -1.24 -1.39
C LEU A 50 -1.95 -2.48 -2.14
N LEU A 51 -1.41 -2.68 -3.35
CA LEU A 51 -1.78 -3.79 -4.23
C LEU A 51 -1.33 -5.13 -3.64
N GLU A 52 -0.12 -5.19 -3.08
CA GLU A 52 0.40 -6.41 -2.44
C GLU A 52 -0.39 -6.77 -1.19
N VAL A 53 -0.66 -5.79 -0.33
CA VAL A 53 -1.41 -5.98 0.92
C VAL A 53 -2.82 -6.48 0.63
N LEU A 54 -3.48 -5.93 -0.39
CA LEU A 54 -4.80 -6.41 -0.83
C LEU A 54 -4.74 -7.84 -1.42
N ALA A 55 -3.62 -8.24 -2.00
CA ALA A 55 -3.43 -9.59 -2.53
C ALA A 55 -3.16 -10.64 -1.43
N ARG A 56 -2.51 -10.26 -0.33
CA ARG A 56 -2.03 -11.18 0.72
C ARG A 56 -3.11 -12.11 1.31
N PRO A 57 -4.31 -11.64 1.69
CA PRO A 57 -5.35 -12.51 2.22
C PRO A 57 -5.72 -13.65 1.27
N TYR A 58 -5.75 -13.39 -0.04
CA TYR A 58 -6.05 -14.38 -1.06
C TYR A 58 -4.89 -15.35 -1.29
N GLN A 59 -3.65 -14.86 -1.26
CA GLN A 59 -2.46 -15.71 -1.34
C GLN A 59 -2.45 -16.71 -0.17
N SER A 60 -2.63 -16.22 1.06
CA SER A 60 -2.67 -17.06 2.26
C SER A 60 -3.81 -18.08 2.22
N GLN A 61 -5.00 -17.66 1.78
CA GLN A 61 -6.14 -18.56 1.61
C GLN A 61 -5.85 -19.69 0.60
N LEU A 62 -5.35 -19.35 -0.59
CA LEU A 62 -5.07 -20.34 -1.63
C LEU A 62 -3.92 -21.29 -1.24
N GLN A 63 -2.90 -20.78 -0.55
CA GLN A 63 -1.83 -21.62 0.01
C GLN A 63 -2.39 -22.59 1.06
N GLY A 64 -3.26 -22.12 1.96
CA GLY A 64 -3.94 -22.97 2.95
C GLY A 64 -4.86 -24.04 2.33
N MET A 65 -5.32 -23.82 1.09
CA MET A 65 -6.07 -24.81 0.29
C MET A 65 -5.17 -25.80 -0.47
N ASN A 66 -3.86 -25.84 -0.18
CA ASN A 66 -2.87 -26.64 -0.89
C ASN A 66 -2.77 -26.28 -2.39
N MET A 67 -2.89 -24.98 -2.71
CA MET A 67 -2.76 -24.45 -4.08
C MET A 67 -1.61 -23.42 -4.22
N PRO A 68 -0.38 -23.70 -3.74
CA PRO A 68 0.73 -22.75 -3.81
C PRO A 68 1.14 -22.40 -5.25
N GLU A 69 0.82 -23.26 -6.23
CA GLU A 69 1.09 -23.04 -7.65
C GLU A 69 0.41 -21.79 -8.21
N ILE A 70 -0.76 -21.39 -7.67
CA ILE A 70 -1.42 -20.15 -8.08
C ILE A 70 -0.60 -18.95 -7.63
N THR A 71 -0.09 -18.98 -6.39
CA THR A 71 0.75 -17.88 -5.88
C THR A 71 2.07 -17.82 -6.65
N ARG A 72 2.67 -18.97 -6.98
CA ARG A 72 3.84 -19.04 -7.86
C ARG A 72 3.57 -18.43 -9.24
N ASN A 73 2.44 -18.80 -9.87
CA ASN A 73 2.08 -18.29 -11.20
C ASN A 73 1.86 -16.77 -11.18
N ARG A 74 1.26 -16.23 -10.11
CA ARG A 74 1.15 -14.78 -9.89
C ARG A 74 2.51 -14.10 -9.98
N VAL A 75 3.51 -14.62 -9.26
CA VAL A 75 4.87 -14.06 -9.27
C VAL A 75 5.50 -14.10 -10.66
N PHE A 76 5.34 -15.20 -11.40
CA PHE A 76 5.84 -15.29 -12.77
C PHE A 76 5.19 -14.26 -13.70
N ILE A 77 3.87 -14.08 -13.63
CA ILE A 77 3.16 -13.06 -14.42
C ILE A 77 3.68 -11.67 -14.08
N MET A 78 3.80 -11.35 -12.79
CA MET A 78 4.32 -10.06 -12.33
C MET A 78 5.74 -9.81 -12.83
N MET A 79 6.61 -10.81 -12.76
CA MET A 79 7.99 -10.74 -13.23
C MET A 79 8.05 -10.48 -14.74
N ILE A 80 7.31 -11.24 -15.55
CA ILE A 80 7.28 -11.08 -17.00
C ILE A 80 6.80 -9.67 -17.36
N VAL A 81 5.68 -9.23 -16.79
CA VAL A 81 5.16 -7.88 -17.00
C VAL A 81 6.21 -6.83 -16.58
N ASN A 82 6.86 -7.03 -15.44
CA ASN A 82 7.81 -6.05 -14.90
C ASN A 82 9.02 -5.90 -15.83
N VAL A 83 9.59 -7.01 -16.27
CA VAL A 83 10.73 -7.01 -17.19
C VAL A 83 10.35 -6.37 -18.52
N LEU A 84 9.19 -6.73 -19.10
CA LEU A 84 8.74 -6.14 -20.36
C LEU A 84 8.52 -4.62 -20.23
N LEU A 85 7.88 -4.17 -19.16
CA LEU A 85 7.68 -2.75 -18.92
C LEU A 85 8.99 -2.02 -18.64
N ASN A 86 9.92 -2.63 -17.89
CA ASN A 86 11.24 -2.04 -17.66
C ASN A 86 12.02 -1.84 -18.97
N LEU A 87 11.95 -2.81 -19.89
CA LEU A 87 12.59 -2.70 -21.20
C LEU A 87 12.02 -1.56 -22.04
N VAL A 88 10.75 -1.18 -21.85
CA VAL A 88 10.08 -0.13 -22.62
C VAL A 88 10.15 1.24 -21.94
N LEU A 89 10.02 1.28 -20.61
CA LEU A 89 9.86 2.52 -19.84
C LEU A 89 11.19 3.13 -19.39
N ILE A 90 12.21 2.32 -19.12
CA ILE A 90 13.49 2.81 -18.57
C ILE A 90 14.40 3.44 -19.64
N PRO A 91 14.71 2.76 -20.77
CA PRO A 91 15.69 3.27 -21.73
C PRO A 91 15.09 4.42 -22.55
N LYS A 92 15.95 5.36 -22.98
CA LYS A 92 15.58 6.44 -23.91
C LYS A 92 15.47 5.94 -25.35
N ASP A 93 16.28 4.95 -25.69
CA ASP A 93 16.38 4.39 -27.03
C ASP A 93 16.99 2.99 -26.96
N ILE A 94 16.58 2.13 -27.90
CA ILE A 94 17.28 0.87 -28.18
C ILE A 94 18.16 1.10 -29.40
N LYS A 95 19.43 1.47 -29.16
CA LYS A 95 20.39 1.75 -30.24
C LYS A 95 20.53 0.62 -31.27
N SER A 96 20.40 -0.64 -30.83
CA SER A 96 20.50 -1.81 -31.70
C SER A 96 19.33 -1.98 -32.67
N VAL A 97 18.18 -1.35 -32.42
CA VAL A 97 16.95 -1.48 -33.23
C VAL A 97 16.48 -0.11 -33.77
N GLY A 98 17.13 0.99 -33.37
CA GLY A 98 16.79 2.35 -33.82
C GLY A 98 15.47 2.89 -33.27
N VAL A 99 14.90 2.26 -32.25
CA VAL A 99 13.59 2.62 -31.67
C VAL A 99 13.77 3.60 -30.52
N LYS A 100 13.05 4.74 -30.56
CA LYS A 100 12.93 5.66 -29.42
C LYS A 100 11.93 5.11 -28.40
N LEU A 101 12.30 5.15 -27.13
CA LEU A 101 11.52 4.64 -26.01
C LEU A 101 11.15 5.79 -25.04
N ALA A 102 10.43 5.46 -23.96
CA ALA A 102 9.89 6.46 -23.05
C ALA A 102 10.98 7.23 -22.27
N GLY A 103 12.10 6.58 -21.93
CA GLY A 103 13.23 7.25 -21.29
C GLY A 103 12.98 7.77 -19.88
N LEU A 104 12.01 7.18 -19.16
CA LEU A 104 11.58 7.64 -17.83
C LEU A 104 12.55 7.24 -16.71
N GLY A 105 13.56 6.42 -16.99
CA GLY A 105 14.58 6.04 -16.00
C GLY A 105 13.99 5.40 -14.75
N SER A 106 14.29 5.96 -13.57
CA SER A 106 13.84 5.44 -12.28
C SER A 106 12.32 5.59 -12.06
N GLU A 107 11.69 6.62 -12.63
CA GLU A 107 10.24 6.77 -12.61
C GLU A 107 9.56 5.64 -13.42
N GLY A 108 10.13 5.31 -14.58
CA GLY A 108 9.67 4.19 -15.41
C GLY A 108 9.70 2.85 -14.68
N ALA A 109 10.75 2.60 -13.88
CA ALA A 109 10.85 1.40 -13.05
C ALA A 109 9.81 1.35 -11.93
N ALA A 110 9.48 2.49 -11.32
CA ALA A 110 8.42 2.59 -10.32
C ALA A 110 7.05 2.28 -10.93
N ILE A 111 6.74 2.87 -12.09
CA ILE A 111 5.50 2.61 -12.84
C ILE A 111 5.39 1.13 -13.22
N ALA A 112 6.46 0.55 -13.78
CA ALA A 112 6.52 -0.87 -14.13
C ALA A 112 6.21 -1.77 -12.92
N THR A 113 6.73 -1.41 -11.74
CA THR A 113 6.47 -2.14 -10.49
C THR A 113 5.00 -2.07 -10.10
N VAL A 114 4.43 -0.86 -10.04
CA VAL A 114 3.01 -0.68 -9.68
C VAL A 114 2.09 -1.44 -10.63
N ILE A 115 2.33 -1.35 -11.95
CA ILE A 115 1.52 -2.05 -12.96
C ILE A 115 1.64 -3.57 -12.80
N SER A 116 2.85 -4.10 -12.60
CA SER A 116 3.03 -5.53 -12.36
C SER A 116 2.23 -6.02 -11.15
N TYR A 117 2.31 -5.31 -10.02
CA TYR A 117 1.55 -5.67 -8.82
C TYR A 117 0.03 -5.53 -9.03
N PHE A 118 -0.41 -4.58 -9.85
CA PHE A 118 -1.82 -4.40 -10.19
C PHE A 118 -2.34 -5.59 -10.98
N ILE A 119 -1.60 -6.04 -12.00
CA ILE A 119 -1.91 -7.27 -12.75
C ILE A 119 -1.90 -8.49 -11.82
N GLY A 120 -0.92 -8.58 -10.91
CA GLY A 120 -0.84 -9.64 -9.90
C GLY A 120 -2.04 -9.67 -8.95
N LEU A 121 -2.58 -8.51 -8.55
CA LEU A 121 -3.79 -8.38 -7.74
C LEU A 121 -5.03 -8.84 -8.51
N ILE A 122 -5.18 -8.41 -9.77
CA ILE A 122 -6.29 -8.84 -10.63
C ILE A 122 -6.27 -10.37 -10.79
N TYR A 123 -5.11 -10.93 -11.13
CA TYR A 123 -4.96 -12.38 -11.31
C TYR A 123 -5.39 -13.15 -10.06
N ILE A 124 -4.87 -12.79 -8.87
CA ILE A 124 -5.18 -13.54 -7.65
C ILE A 124 -6.65 -13.41 -7.27
N ARG A 125 -7.27 -12.23 -7.45
CA ARG A 125 -8.70 -12.02 -7.17
C ARG A 125 -9.60 -12.84 -8.09
N LEU A 126 -9.30 -12.86 -9.39
CA LEU A 126 -10.09 -13.64 -10.36
C LEU A 126 -10.02 -15.15 -10.05
N ILE A 127 -8.83 -15.66 -9.77
CA ILE A 127 -8.66 -17.09 -9.45
C ILE A 127 -9.29 -17.42 -8.10
N ALA A 128 -9.10 -16.58 -7.08
CA ALA A 128 -9.74 -16.77 -5.77
C ALA A 128 -11.26 -16.77 -5.89
N TRP A 129 -11.85 -15.86 -6.66
CA TRP A 129 -13.29 -15.85 -6.91
C TRP A 129 -13.74 -17.14 -7.61
N LYS A 130 -13.03 -17.58 -8.65
CA LYS A 130 -13.36 -18.82 -9.38
C LYS A 130 -13.28 -20.07 -8.50
N LYS A 131 -12.35 -20.12 -7.55
CA LYS A 131 -12.10 -21.29 -6.69
C LYS A 131 -12.89 -21.32 -5.39
N THR A 132 -13.23 -20.14 -4.85
CA THR A 132 -13.82 -20.02 -3.50
C THR A 132 -15.16 -19.30 -3.48
N GLY A 133 -15.57 -18.67 -4.59
CA GLY A 133 -16.78 -17.85 -4.66
C GLY A 133 -16.65 -16.45 -4.02
N ILE A 134 -15.51 -16.13 -3.40
CA ILE A 134 -15.29 -14.85 -2.71
C ILE A 134 -14.99 -13.74 -3.72
N LYS A 135 -15.89 -12.75 -3.83
CA LYS A 135 -15.80 -11.63 -4.80
C LYS A 135 -14.91 -10.45 -4.36
N GLY A 136 -14.53 -10.41 -3.08
CA GLY A 136 -13.76 -9.32 -2.47
C GLY A 136 -14.60 -8.32 -1.69
N ASN A 137 -13.93 -7.49 -0.90
CA ASN A 137 -14.60 -6.62 0.06
C ASN A 137 -14.87 -5.21 -0.52
N TYR A 138 -16.14 -4.82 -0.67
CA TYR A 138 -16.51 -3.48 -1.16
C TYR A 138 -16.04 -2.36 -0.22
N ARG A 139 -15.81 -2.65 1.07
CA ARG A 139 -15.34 -1.69 2.08
C ARG A 139 -13.97 -1.10 1.74
N ILE A 140 -13.19 -1.76 0.90
CA ILE A 140 -11.91 -1.23 0.39
C ILE A 140 -12.14 0.06 -0.41
N LEU A 141 -13.28 0.18 -1.11
CA LEU A 141 -13.62 1.41 -1.81
C LEU A 141 -13.91 2.56 -0.83
N LEU A 142 -14.47 2.25 0.35
CA LEU A 142 -14.64 3.24 1.41
C LEU A 142 -13.29 3.67 1.98
N HIS A 143 -12.36 2.74 2.18
CA HIS A 143 -10.98 3.05 2.59
C HIS A 143 -10.26 3.90 1.56
N ALA A 144 -10.43 3.60 0.27
CA ALA A 144 -9.87 4.40 -0.82
C ALA A 144 -10.47 5.81 -0.86
N ALA A 145 -11.79 5.95 -0.71
CA ALA A 145 -12.47 7.23 -0.68
C ALA A 145 -12.02 8.08 0.53
N ALA A 146 -11.98 7.49 1.72
CA ALA A 146 -11.49 8.17 2.93
C ALA A 146 -10.04 8.62 2.80
N ALA A 147 -9.18 7.78 2.19
CA ALA A 147 -7.78 8.12 1.97
C ALA A 147 -7.62 9.22 0.92
N ALA A 148 -8.45 9.23 -0.13
CA ALA A 148 -8.47 10.30 -1.12
C ALA A 148 -8.90 11.64 -0.50
N ILE A 149 -9.94 11.64 0.34
CA ILE A 149 -10.38 12.85 1.07
C ILE A 149 -9.28 13.34 2.01
N MET A 150 -8.67 12.45 2.79
CA MET A 150 -7.53 12.78 3.65
C MET A 150 -6.37 13.35 2.82
N GLY A 151 -6.00 12.71 1.71
CA GLY A 151 -4.91 13.14 0.85
C GLY A 151 -5.15 14.53 0.26
N TYR A 152 -6.38 14.81 -0.17
CA TYR A 152 -6.78 16.14 -0.63
C TYR A 152 -6.64 17.20 0.47
N ILE A 153 -7.05 16.88 1.70
CA ILE A 153 -6.91 17.81 2.84
C ILE A 153 -5.43 18.04 3.18
N LEU A 154 -4.61 16.98 3.21
CA LEU A 154 -3.16 17.11 3.44
C LEU A 154 -2.47 17.96 2.38
N TRP A 155 -2.85 17.78 1.11
CA TRP A 155 -2.31 18.58 0.00
C TRP A 155 -2.65 20.07 0.16
N ASN A 156 -3.86 20.40 0.63
CA ASN A 156 -4.22 21.78 0.94
C ASN A 156 -3.41 22.34 2.13
N ILE A 157 -3.14 21.52 3.15
CA ILE A 157 -2.32 21.91 4.30
C ILE A 157 -0.88 22.20 3.87
N GLU A 158 -0.29 21.34 3.04
CA GLU A 158 1.08 21.49 2.53
C GLU A 158 1.26 22.80 1.72
N ASN A 159 0.23 23.20 0.97
CA ASN A 159 0.25 24.46 0.21
C ASN A 159 0.21 25.73 1.10
N VAL A 160 -0.25 25.61 2.36
CA VAL A 160 -0.38 26.74 3.29
C VAL A 160 0.72 26.72 4.36
N VAL A 161 1.09 25.54 4.82
CA VAL A 161 2.05 25.31 5.91
C VAL A 161 3.37 24.83 5.32
N ARG A 162 4.43 25.62 5.48
CA ARG A 162 5.77 25.21 5.09
C ARG A 162 6.31 24.19 6.10
N ILE A 163 6.35 22.92 5.70
CA ILE A 163 6.91 21.82 6.49
C ILE A 163 8.43 21.79 6.28
N ALA A 164 9.19 22.35 7.22
CA ALA A 164 10.65 22.42 7.12
C ALA A 164 11.37 21.49 8.11
N ARG A 165 10.70 21.11 9.21
CA ARG A 165 11.32 20.35 10.31
C ARG A 165 10.67 18.98 10.45
N TRP A 166 11.46 17.99 10.90
CA TRP A 166 11.01 16.60 11.04
C TRP A 166 9.80 16.44 11.96
N TYR A 167 9.69 17.24 13.02
CA TYR A 167 8.56 17.17 13.93
C TYR A 167 7.28 17.80 13.34
N GLU A 168 7.40 18.77 12.43
CA GLU A 168 6.26 19.31 11.67
C GLU A 168 5.72 18.25 10.71
N LEU A 169 6.63 17.54 10.03
CA LEU A 169 6.28 16.41 9.17
C LEU A 169 5.54 15.32 9.96
N LEU A 170 6.07 14.92 11.12
CA LEU A 170 5.40 13.93 11.99
C LEU A 170 4.04 14.44 12.49
N GLY A 171 3.94 15.71 12.87
CA GLY A 171 2.68 16.33 13.30
C GLY A 171 1.62 16.31 12.20
N VAL A 172 1.97 16.70 10.97
CA VAL A 172 1.06 16.70 9.82
C VAL A 172 0.69 15.27 9.41
N ALA A 173 1.63 14.33 9.43
CA ALA A 173 1.35 12.92 9.17
C ALA A 173 0.38 12.32 10.21
N ALA A 174 0.61 12.61 11.50
CA ALA A 174 -0.27 12.17 12.58
C ALA A 174 -1.67 12.77 12.47
N LEU A 175 -1.77 14.07 12.13
CA LEU A 175 -3.03 14.75 11.85
C LEU A 175 -3.76 14.08 10.67
N GLY A 176 -3.05 13.76 9.60
CA GLY A 176 -3.61 13.04 8.44
C GLY A 176 -4.20 11.69 8.82
N ILE A 177 -3.45 10.89 9.58
CA ILE A 177 -3.95 9.59 10.08
C ILE A 177 -5.18 9.78 10.96
N GLY A 178 -5.16 10.74 11.89
CA GLY A 178 -6.32 11.06 12.74
C GLY A 178 -7.55 11.45 11.93
N LEU A 179 -7.36 12.31 10.92
CA LEU A 179 -8.40 12.75 10.00
C LEU A 179 -8.99 11.57 9.20
N TYR A 180 -8.14 10.67 8.72
CA TYR A 180 -8.59 9.46 8.02
C TYR A 180 -9.51 8.60 8.88
N PHE A 181 -9.12 8.32 10.12
CA PHE A 181 -9.97 7.54 11.04
C PHE A 181 -11.24 8.28 11.43
N ALA A 182 -11.20 9.61 11.55
CA ALA A 182 -12.41 10.42 11.75
C ALA A 182 -13.37 10.31 10.56
N ILE A 183 -12.87 10.35 9.32
CA ILE A 183 -13.67 10.16 8.10
C ILE A 183 -14.29 8.75 8.09
N LEU A 184 -13.50 7.71 8.37
CA LEU A 184 -14.02 6.33 8.44
C LEU A 184 -15.07 6.14 9.54
N PHE A 185 -14.90 6.81 10.68
CA PHE A 185 -15.88 6.80 11.76
C PHE A 185 -17.21 7.41 11.30
N VAL A 186 -17.16 8.56 10.61
CA VAL A 186 -18.36 9.20 10.02
C VAL A 186 -19.01 8.29 8.96
N MET A 187 -18.20 7.59 8.15
CA MET A 187 -18.68 6.61 7.17
C MET A 187 -19.22 5.31 7.81
N ARG A 188 -19.15 5.18 9.15
CA ARG A 188 -19.52 3.98 9.93
C ARG A 188 -18.73 2.72 9.56
N GLU A 189 -17.57 2.89 8.94
CA GLU A 189 -16.66 1.81 8.57
C GLU A 189 -15.69 1.48 9.70
N PHE A 190 -15.33 2.47 10.52
CA PHE A 190 -14.54 2.29 11.74
C PHE A 190 -15.43 2.36 12.98
N LYS A 191 -15.54 1.25 13.72
CA LYS A 191 -16.40 1.12 14.90
C LYS A 191 -15.58 0.92 16.18
N LYS A 192 -16.26 0.98 17.32
CA LYS A 192 -15.63 0.81 18.64
C LYS A 192 -14.99 -0.57 18.78
N GLU A 193 -15.62 -1.60 18.23
CA GLU A 193 -15.10 -2.96 18.24
C GLU A 193 -13.77 -3.07 17.48
N ASP A 194 -13.63 -2.33 16.37
CA ASP A 194 -12.39 -2.30 15.59
C ASP A 194 -11.26 -1.61 16.38
N PHE A 195 -11.58 -0.52 17.10
CA PHE A 195 -10.63 0.16 17.99
C PHE A 195 -10.18 -0.74 19.14
N GLU A 196 -11.12 -1.43 19.80
CA GLU A 196 -10.83 -2.38 20.87
C GLU A 196 -9.93 -3.52 20.36
N LEU A 197 -10.21 -4.08 19.19
CA LEU A 197 -9.37 -5.09 18.55
C LEU A 197 -7.94 -4.60 18.31
N PHE A 198 -7.77 -3.38 17.76
CA PHE A 198 -6.44 -2.83 17.51
C PHE A 198 -5.68 -2.56 18.81
N MET A 199 -6.34 -2.01 19.83
CA MET A 199 -5.73 -1.76 21.13
C MET A 199 -5.31 -3.05 21.83
N ASP A 200 -6.14 -4.09 21.74
CA ASP A 200 -5.82 -5.41 22.30
C ASP A 200 -4.64 -6.07 21.58
N THR A 201 -4.55 -5.91 20.26
CA THR A 201 -3.42 -6.44 19.47
C THR A 201 -2.10 -5.73 19.81
N LEU A 202 -2.15 -4.44 20.14
CA LEU A 202 -0.98 -3.66 20.56
C LEU A 202 -0.59 -3.86 22.03
N ASN A 203 -1.44 -4.51 22.82
CA ASN A 203 -1.19 -4.73 24.25
C ASN A 203 -0.17 -5.84 24.48
N VAL A 204 1.11 -5.48 24.45
CA VAL A 204 2.26 -6.38 24.66
C VAL A 204 2.15 -7.16 25.98
N LYS A 205 1.54 -6.60 27.03
CA LYS A 205 1.35 -7.29 28.31
C LYS A 205 0.39 -8.47 28.20
N LYS A 206 -0.72 -8.32 27.46
CA LYS A 206 -1.65 -9.43 27.20
C LYS A 206 -0.97 -10.52 26.37
N MET A 207 -0.21 -10.13 25.35
CA MET A 207 0.52 -11.07 24.49
C MET A 207 1.56 -11.90 25.26
N LEU A 208 2.34 -11.27 26.14
CA LEU A 208 3.28 -11.97 27.02
C LEU A 208 2.56 -12.88 28.04
N GLY A 209 1.35 -12.51 28.47
CA GLY A 209 0.48 -13.35 29.30
C GLY A 209 0.09 -14.63 28.57
N TYR A 210 -0.43 -14.52 27.34
CA TYR A 210 -0.81 -15.68 26.52
C TYR A 210 0.35 -16.65 26.28
N ILE A 211 1.53 -16.14 25.92
CA ILE A 211 2.72 -16.98 25.72
C ILE A 211 3.08 -17.72 27.01
N LYS A 212 2.99 -17.05 28.16
CA LYS A 212 3.30 -17.63 29.47
C LYS A 212 2.27 -18.70 29.87
N ASP A 213 1.02 -18.54 29.49
CA ASP A 213 -0.05 -19.50 29.78
C ASP A 213 0.03 -20.73 28.86
N GLU A 214 0.29 -20.55 27.55
CA GLU A 214 0.54 -21.64 26.60
C GLU A 214 1.79 -22.45 26.97
N MET A 215 2.88 -21.79 27.37
CA MET A 215 4.10 -22.45 27.85
C MET A 215 3.89 -23.24 29.16
N LYS A 216 2.85 -22.90 29.93
CA LYS A 216 2.50 -23.62 31.17
C LYS A 216 1.54 -24.79 30.93
N GLY A 217 1.17 -25.07 29.69
CA GLY A 217 0.36 -26.24 29.34
C GLY A 217 -1.07 -26.18 29.87
N LYS A 218 -1.67 -24.98 29.92
CA LYS A 218 -3.12 -24.82 30.06
C LYS A 218 -3.74 -24.40 28.74
#